data_AF-A0A656GKD3-F1
#
_entry.id   AF-A0A656GKD3-F1
#
_cell.length_a   1.000
_cell.length_b   1.000
_cell.length_c   1.000
_cell.angle_alpha   90.00
_cell.angle_beta   90.00
_cell.angle_gamma   90.00
#
_symmetry.space_group_name_H-M   'P 1'
#
loop_
_entity.id
_entity.type
_entity.pdbx_description
1 polymer ?
#
loop_
_entity_poly.entity_id
_entity_poly.type
_entity_poly.pdbx_seq_one_letter_code
_entity_poly.pdbx_strand_id
1 'polypeptide(L)' 'SEDDGMAVAELETEFAEMDGYTAESRAGELLLGLGIGIEQHNGPMSEVSPGWKLRVLLAQALFSDPEVLLLDEPTNHL' A
#
# COMPACT_ATOMS: atom_id res chain seq x y z
N SER A 1 29.65 -11.34 -6.27
CA SER A 1 30.55 -12.22 -5.49
C SER A 1 29.70 -13.27 -4.77
N GLU A 2 30.29 -14.21 -4.01
CA GLU A 2 29.50 -15.09 -3.12
C GLU A 2 28.72 -14.27 -2.09
N ASP A 3 29.32 -13.18 -1.58
CA ASP A 3 28.68 -12.25 -0.64
C ASP A 3 27.42 -11.59 -1.23
N ASP A 4 27.46 -11.14 -2.49
CA ASP A 4 26.27 -10.57 -3.17
C ASP A 4 25.14 -11.60 -3.29
N GLY A 5 25.49 -12.87 -3.52
CA GLY A 5 24.51 -13.95 -3.61
C GLY A 5 23.82 -14.24 -2.28
N MET A 6 24.55 -14.18 -1.16
CA MET A 6 23.98 -14.33 0.17
C MET A 6 23.06 -13.15 0.51
N ALA A 7 23.46 -11.91 0.21
CA ALA A 7 22.64 -10.73 0.44
C ALA A 7 21.32 -10.75 -0.34
N VAL A 8 21.33 -11.21 -1.60
CA VAL A 8 20.09 -11.39 -2.39
C VAL A 8 19.18 -12.45 -1.76
N ALA A 9 19.74 -13.57 -1.30
CA ALA A 9 18.94 -14.62 -0.68
C ALA A 9 18.27 -14.16 0.63
N GLU A 10 18.96 -13.35 1.43
CA GLU A 10 18.38 -12.73 2.64
C GLU A 10 17.22 -11.79 2.28
N LEU A 11 17.40 -10.92 1.29
CA LEU A 11 16.35 -10.00 0.82
C LEU A 11 15.14 -10.72 0.23
N GLU A 12 15.35 -11.78 -0.57
CA GLU A 12 14.24 -12.59 -1.11
C GLU A 12 13.45 -13.29 0.01
N THR A 13 14.15 -13.74 1.06
CA THR A 13 13.50 -14.34 2.23
C THR A 13 12.65 -13.30 2.97
N GLU A 14 13.23 -12.13 3.28
CA GLU A 14 12.51 -11.03 3.93
C GLU A 14 11.30 -10.57 3.09
N PHE A 15 11.48 -10.45 1.77
CA PHE A 15 10.42 -10.08 0.84
C PHE A 15 9.28 -11.10 0.83
N ALA A 16 9.60 -12.39 0.84
CA ALA A 16 8.61 -13.46 0.91
C ALA A 16 7.86 -13.46 2.26
N GLU A 17 8.57 -13.25 3.37
CA GLU A 17 7.97 -13.16 4.72
C GLU A 17 7.01 -11.97 4.86
N MET A 18 7.25 -10.89 4.12
CA MET A 18 6.37 -9.71 4.08
C MET A 18 5.23 -9.82 3.04
N ASP A 19 4.93 -11.02 2.54
CA ASP A 19 3.95 -11.27 1.48
C ASP A 19 4.20 -10.44 0.20
N GLY A 20 5.47 -10.09 -0.07
CA GLY A 20 5.87 -9.14 -1.10
C GLY A 20 5.39 -9.51 -2.52
N TYR A 21 5.31 -10.80 -2.84
CA TYR A 21 4.81 -11.27 -4.15
C TYR A 21 3.31 -10.98 -4.37
N THR A 22 2.56 -10.74 -3.30
CA THR A 22 1.12 -10.40 -3.37
C THR A 22 0.83 -8.93 -3.09
N ALA A 23 1.86 -8.16 -2.70
CA ALA A 23 1.74 -6.78 -2.28
C ALA A 23 0.98 -5.90 -3.28
N GLU A 24 1.31 -6.01 -4.57
CA GLU A 24 0.66 -5.20 -5.61
C GLU A 24 -0.83 -5.52 -5.75
N SER A 25 -1.19 -6.81 -5.74
CA SER A 25 -2.59 -7.25 -5.80
C SER A 25 -3.38 -6.75 -4.58
N ARG A 26 -2.82 -6.90 -3.37
CA ARG A 26 -3.46 -6.43 -2.13
C ARG A 26 -3.65 -4.92 -2.11
N ALA A 27 -2.64 -4.16 -2.55
CA ALA A 27 -2.73 -2.71 -2.65
C ALA A 27 -3.84 -2.29 -3.64
N GLY A 28 -3.89 -2.94 -4.81
CA GLY A 28 -4.94 -2.71 -5.81
C GLY A 28 -6.34 -3.00 -5.29
N GLU A 29 -6.53 -4.11 -4.57
CA GLU A 29 -7.81 -4.47 -3.94
C GLU A 29 -8.27 -3.44 -2.91
N LEU A 30 -7.37 -2.97 -2.04
CA LEU A 30 -7.68 -1.92 -1.04
C LEU A 30 -8.07 -0.60 -1.72
N LEU A 31 -7.31 -0.17 -2.72
CA LEU A 31 -7.58 1.05 -3.47
C LEU A 31 -8.95 0.98 -4.18
N LEU A 32 -9.24 -0.14 -4.84
CA LEU A 32 -10.54 -0.40 -5.46
C LEU A 32 -11.69 -0.39 -4.44
N GLY A 33 -11.51 -1.04 -3.29
CA GLY A 33 -12.50 -1.06 -2.21
C GLY A 33 -12.83 0.32 -1.64
N LEU A 34 -11.89 1.26 -1.74
CA LEU A 34 -12.05 2.66 -1.34
C LEU A 34 -12.46 3.58 -2.51
N GLY A 35 -12.68 3.01 -3.69
CA GLY A 35 -13.19 3.66 -4.89
C GLY A 35 -12.15 4.33 -5.78
N ILE A 36 -10.85 4.07 -5.58
CA ILE A 36 -9.78 4.55 -6.45
C ILE A 36 -9.67 3.58 -7.64
N GLY A 37 -9.97 4.08 -8.84
CA GLY A 37 -9.97 3.28 -10.07
C GLY A 37 -8.57 2.80 -10.46
N ILE A 38 -8.50 1.67 -11.18
CA ILE A 38 -7.25 1.03 -11.63
C ILE A 38 -6.41 2.00 -12.46
N GLU A 39 -7.06 2.86 -13.24
CA GLU A 39 -6.42 3.88 -14.06
C GLU A 39 -5.61 4.91 -13.24
N GLN A 40 -5.87 5.01 -11.94
CA GLN A 40 -5.21 5.94 -11.02
C GLN A 40 -4.14 5.27 -10.15
N HIS A 41 -4.00 3.94 -10.16
CA HIS A 41 -3.13 3.20 -9.22
C HIS A 41 -1.64 3.53 -9.39
N ASN A 42 -1.21 3.80 -10.62
CA ASN A 42 0.19 4.04 -10.97
C ASN A 42 0.51 5.52 -11.21
N GLY A 43 -0.47 6.40 -11.03
CA GLY A 43 -0.32 7.84 -11.21
C GLY A 43 0.29 8.52 -9.98
N PRO A 44 0.85 9.73 -10.12
CA PRO A 44 1.33 10.47 -8.98
C PRO A 44 0.17 10.94 -8.08
N MET A 45 0.41 10.98 -6.77
CA MET A 45 -0.57 11.47 -5.78
C MET A 45 -1.06 12.91 -6.04
N SER A 46 -0.32 13.71 -6.82
CA SER A 46 -0.73 15.04 -7.26
C SER A 46 -1.94 15.03 -8.20
N GLU A 47 -2.17 13.96 -8.93
CA GLU A 47 -3.29 13.79 -9.87
C GLU A 47 -4.56 13.24 -9.18
N VAL A 48 -4.41 12.70 -7.96
CA VAL A 48 -5.55 12.29 -7.12
C VAL A 48 -6.24 13.55 -6.59
N SER A 49 -7.55 13.63 -6.76
CA SER A 49 -8.32 14.78 -6.29
C SER A 49 -8.22 14.94 -4.77
N PRO A 50 -8.20 16.18 -4.22
CA PRO A 50 -7.93 16.42 -2.80
C PRO A 50 -8.81 15.62 -1.83
N GLY A 51 -10.12 15.48 -2.10
CA GLY A 51 -11.04 14.70 -1.27
C GLY A 51 -10.81 13.19 -1.30
N TRP A 52 -10.09 12.69 -2.31
CA TRP A 52 -9.80 11.26 -2.47
C TRP A 52 -8.41 10.88 -1.94
N LYS A 53 -7.53 11.86 -1.68
CA LYS A 53 -6.21 11.61 -1.08
C LYS A 53 -6.30 10.93 0.29
N LEU A 54 -7.29 11.30 1.10
CA LEU A 54 -7.52 10.65 2.40
C LEU A 54 -7.79 9.15 2.23
N ARG A 55 -8.49 8.75 1.16
CA ARG A 55 -8.79 7.34 0.88
C ARG A 55 -7.53 6.57 0.48
N VAL A 56 -6.64 7.18 -0.29
CA VAL A 56 -5.33 6.59 -0.61
C VAL A 56 -4.48 6.42 0.66
N LEU A 57 -4.47 7.41 1.56
CA LEU A 57 -3.78 7.31 2.84
C LEU A 57 -4.40 6.25 3.77
N LEU A 58 -5.73 6.11 3.75
CA LEU A 58 -6.41 5.06 4.48
C LEU A 58 -6.05 3.67 3.91
N ALA A 59 -5.99 3.52 2.59
CA ALA A 59 -5.52 2.29 1.94
C ALA A 59 -4.10 1.94 2.40
N GLN A 60 -3.21 2.93 2.45
CA GLN A 60 -1.83 2.76 2.93
C GLN A 60 -1.78 2.29 4.40
N ALA A 61 -2.60 2.90 5.27
CA ALA A 61 -2.66 2.50 6.68
C ALA A 61 -3.23 1.08 6.87
N LEU A 62 -4.20 0.69 6.05
CA LEU A 62 -4.79 -0.65 6.07
C LEU A 62 -3.86 -1.71 5.46
N PHE A 63 -2.98 -1.32 4.53
CA PHE A 63 -2.07 -2.25 3.84
C PHE A 63 -1.14 -2.98 4.80
N SER A 64 -0.70 -2.32 5.88
CA SER A 64 0.14 -2.92 6.92
C SER A 64 -0.62 -3.88 7.86
N ASP A 65 -1.89 -4.17 7.57
CA ASP A 65 -2.78 -5.05 8.35
C ASP A 65 -2.75 -4.75 9.87
N PRO A 66 -3.04 -3.51 10.30
CA PRO A 66 -2.91 -3.13 11.70
C PRO A 66 -4.00 -3.76 12.58
N GLU A 67 -3.63 -4.25 13.77
CA GLU A 67 -4.61 -4.72 14.77
C GLU A 67 -5.48 -3.58 15.31
N VAL A 68 -4.91 -2.38 15.41
CA VAL A 68 -5.59 -1.16 15.89
C VAL A 68 -5.20 0.01 15.01
N LEU A 69 -6.22 0.72 14.50
CA LEU A 69 -6.05 1.94 13.71
C LEU A 69 -6.69 3.12 14.44
N LEU A 70 -5.89 4.13 14.75
CA LEU A 70 -6.37 5.38 15.35
C LEU A 70 -6.48 6.45 14.25
N LEU A 71 -7.68 6.98 14.05
CA LEU A 71 -7.95 8.04 13.10
C LEU A 71 -8.44 9.27 13.85
N ASP A 72 -7.79 10.41 13.60
CA ASP A 72 -8.26 11.69 14.09
C ASP A 72 -9.17 12.33 13.03
N GLU A 73 -10.42 12.64 13.41
CA GLU A 73 -11.44 13.26 12.54
C GLU A 73 -11.58 12.62 11.13
N PRO A 74 -11.84 11.29 11.02
CA PRO A 74 -11.79 10.57 9.74
C PRO A 74 -12.83 11.03 8.70
N THR A 75 -13.87 11.76 9.13
CA THR A 75 -14.98 12.18 8.28
C THR A 75 -14.81 13.57 7.67
N ASN A 76 -13.81 14.36 8.08
CA ASN A 76 -13.73 15.78 7.72
C ASN A 76 -13.45 16.03 6.21
N HIS A 77 -13.09 14.97 5.48
CA HIS A 77 -12.77 15.02 4.05
C HIS A 77 -13.28 13.80 3.24
N LEU A 78 -14.22 13.01 3.80
CA LEU A 78 -14.79 11.81 3.15
C LEU A 78 -15.96 12.09 2.19
#